data_AF-A0A358CU78-F1
#
_entry.id   AF-A0A358CU78-F1
#
_cell.length_a   1.000
_cell.length_b   1.000
_cell.length_c   1.000
_cell.angle_alpha   90.00
_cell.angle_beta   90.00
_cell.angle_gamma   90.00
#
_symmetry.space_group_name_H-M   'P 1'
#
loop_
_entity.id
_entity.type
_entity.pdbx_description
1 polymer ?
#
loop_
_entity_poly.entity_id
_entity_poly.type
_entity_poly.pdbx_seq_one_letter_code
_entity_poly.pdbx_strand_id
1 'polypeptide(L)' 'ITIHKSQGSEYQHAVVVLPEHRSRIVTRELFYTAVTRAIKKVTIVSSQDVLEAAVKKPIRRATGLRERMS' A
#
# COMPACT_ATOMS: atom_id res chain seq x y z
N ILE A 1 -8.06 -6.76 9.32
CA ILE A 1 -8.07 -7.35 7.95
C ILE A 1 -6.75 -6.99 7.25
N THR A 2 -6.18 -7.84 6.41
CA THR A 2 -5.01 -7.45 5.62
C THR A 2 -5.45 -6.58 4.45
N ILE A 3 -4.56 -5.72 3.94
CA ILE A 3 -4.86 -4.85 2.79
C ILE A 3 -5.33 -5.70 1.59
N HIS A 4 -4.66 -6.82 1.33
CA HIS A 4 -5.07 -7.79 0.30
C HIS A 4 -6.51 -8.30 0.48
N LYS A 5 -6.89 -8.68 1.71
CA LYS A 5 -8.25 -9.16 1.98
C LYS A 5 -9.32 -8.05 1.94
N SER A 6 -8.94 -6.78 2.00
CA SER A 6 -9.85 -5.64 1.87
C SER A 6 -10.06 -5.15 0.44
N GLN A 7 -9.46 -5.80 -0.56
CA GLN A 7 -9.62 -5.41 -1.96
C GLN A 7 -11.09 -5.50 -2.38
N GLY A 8 -11.62 -4.41 -2.95
CA GLY A 8 -13.02 -4.29 -3.34
C GLY A 8 -13.97 -3.86 -2.21
N SER A 9 -13.51 -3.77 -0.96
CA SER A 9 -14.29 -3.23 0.16
C SER A 9 -13.96 -1.76 0.43
N GLU A 10 -14.90 -0.99 0.98
CA GLU A 10 -14.69 0.39 1.41
C GLU A 10 -15.26 0.64 2.82
N TYR A 11 -14.71 1.62 3.52
CA TYR A 11 -15.05 1.95 4.90
C TYR A 11 -15.19 3.46 5.08
N GLN A 12 -16.13 3.92 5.91
CA GLN A 12 -16.29 5.34 6.25
C GLN A 12 -14.99 5.92 6.85
N HIS A 13 -14.38 5.18 7.78
CA HIS A 13 -13.07 5.48 8.35
C HIS A 13 -12.22 4.21 8.35
N ALA A 14 -11.01 4.28 7.77
CA ALA A 14 -10.03 3.21 7.83
C ALA A 14 -8.82 3.60 8.70
N VAL A 15 -8.35 2.66 9.52
CA VAL A 15 -7.07 2.77 10.25
C VAL A 15 -6.08 1.84 9.59
N VAL A 16 -4.99 2.40 9.04
CA VAL A 16 -3.92 1.67 8.36
C VAL A 16 -2.73 1.59 9.30
N VAL A 17 -2.39 0.37 9.73
CA VAL A 17 -1.23 0.11 10.59
C VAL A 17 -0.10 -0.45 9.74
N LEU A 18 1.04 0.24 9.72
CA LEU A 18 2.26 -0.22 9.08
C LEU A 18 3.15 -0.95 10.10
N PRO A 19 4.00 -1.90 9.66
CA PRO A 19 4.94 -2.57 10.55
C PRO A 19 5.94 -1.57 11.17
N GLU A 20 6.49 -1.91 12.34
CA GLU A 20 7.46 -1.09 13.07
C GLU A 20 8.78 -0.88 12.31
N HIS A 21 9.10 -1.77 11.37
CA HIS A 21 10.31 -1.74 10.58
C HIS A 21 10.02 -1.82 9.09
N ARG A 22 10.96 -1.35 8.28
CA ARG A 22 10.87 -1.41 6.81
C ARG A 22 10.65 -2.85 6.36
N SER A 23 9.59 -3.06 5.58
CA SER A 23 9.24 -4.37 5.06
C SER A 23 9.27 -4.38 3.54
N ARG A 24 9.63 -5.53 2.95
CA ARG A 24 9.60 -5.67 1.49
C ARG A 24 8.18 -5.65 0.93
N ILE A 25 7.21 -6.05 1.74
CA ILE A 25 5.79 -6.15 1.38
C ILE A 25 5.14 -4.77 1.27
N VAL A 26 5.60 -3.79 2.04
CA VAL A 26 5.08 -2.42 2.02
C VAL A 26 5.63 -1.69 0.79
N THR A 27 4.85 -1.68 -0.28
CA THR A 27 5.11 -0.87 -1.49
C THR A 27 4.12 0.29 -1.58
N ARG A 28 4.43 1.25 -2.47
CA ARG A 28 3.57 2.40 -2.74
C ARG A 28 2.16 1.99 -3.17
N GLU A 29 2.05 0.95 -4.01
CA GLU A 29 0.77 0.45 -4.51
C GLU A 29 -0.05 -0.21 -3.40
N LEU A 30 0.60 -0.97 -2.51
CA LEU A 30 -0.07 -1.57 -1.36
C LEU A 30 -0.58 -0.49 -0.40
N PHE A 31 0.27 0.51 -0.11
CA PHE A 31 -0.10 1.64 0.73
C PHE A 31 -1.23 2.48 0.12
N TYR A 32 -1.15 2.79 -1.18
CA TYR A 32 -2.20 3.49 -1.91
C TYR A 32 -3.53 2.73 -1.87
N THR A 33 -3.49 1.41 -2.05
CA THR A 33 -4.68 0.56 -1.95
C THR A 33 -5.30 0.67 -0.56
N ALA A 34 -4.49 0.64 0.50
CA ALA A 34 -4.97 0.79 1.88
C ALA A 34 -5.64 2.15 2.13
N VAL A 35 -5.03 3.24 1.66
CA VAL A 35 -5.55 4.60 1.79
C VAL A 35 -6.89 4.74 1.06
N THR A 36 -6.99 4.23 -0.17
CA THR A 36 -8.23 4.28 -0.96
C THR A 36 -9.35 3.37 -0.46
N ARG A 37 -9.14 2.57 0.59
CA ARG A 37 -10.25 1.88 1.26
C ARG A 37 -11.09 2.81 2.15
N ALA A 38 -10.55 3.99 2.51
CA ALA A 38 -11.27 4.99 3.29
C ALA A 38 -12.09 5.92 2.39
N ILE A 39 -13.36 6.16 2.75
CA ILE A 39 -14.26 7.08 2.05
C ILE A 39 -14.17 8.49 2.63
N LYS A 40 -14.18 8.64 3.96
CA LYS A 40 -14.21 9.96 4.63
C LYS A 40 -12.94 10.28 5.41
N LYS A 41 -12.37 9.29 6.08
CA LYS A 41 -11.21 9.51 6.95
C LYS A 41 -10.24 8.33 6.88
N VAL A 42 -8.96 8.65 6.85
CA VAL A 42 -7.88 7.67 7.05
C VAL A 42 -7.05 8.07 8.27
N THR A 43 -6.70 7.10 9.10
CA THR A 43 -5.69 7.26 10.15
C THR A 43 -4.55 6.31 9.86
N ILE A 44 -3.32 6.82 9.85
CA ILE A 44 -2.13 6.02 9.57
C ILE A 44 -1.33 5.90 10.87
N VAL A 45 -1.01 4.67 11.24
CA VAL A 45 -0.14 4.34 12.38
C VAL A 45 1.16 3.78 11.82
N SER A 46 2.22 4.57 11.89
CA SER A 46 3.54 4.25 11.34
C SER A 46 4.61 5.15 11.95
N SER A 47 5.86 4.68 11.97
CA SER A 47 7.01 5.59 12.07
C SER A 47 7.18 6.39 10.77
N GLN A 48 7.83 7.53 10.86
CA GLN A 48 8.08 8.39 9.70
C GLN A 48 8.93 7.68 8.63
N ASP A 49 9.97 6.95 9.04
CA ASP A 49 10.89 6.28 8.11
C ASP A 49 10.21 5.16 7.31
N VAL A 50 9.27 4.43 7.93
CA VAL A 50 8.47 3.38 7.27
C VAL A 50 7.48 4.00 6.30
N LEU A 51 6.82 5.10 6.69
CA LEU A 51 5.88 5.79 5.82
C LEU A 51 6.58 6.37 4.58
N GLU A 52 7.74 7.01 4.77
CA GLU A 52 8.56 7.50 3.65
C GLU A 52 9.00 6.37 2.73
N ALA A 53 9.45 5.24 3.29
CA ALA A 53 9.83 4.08 2.50
C ALA A 53 8.63 3.51 1.70
N ALA A 54 7.44 3.46 2.32
CA ALA A 54 6.21 3.01 1.67
C ALA A 54 5.88 3.88 0.44
N VAL A 55 5.98 5.20 0.56
CA VAL A 55 5.69 6.13 -0.55
C VAL A 55 6.76 6.08 -1.64
N LYS A 56 8.04 5.89 -1.28
CA LYS A 56 9.16 5.94 -2.24
C LYS A 56 9.36 4.64 -3.02
N LYS A 57 8.83 3.50 -2.56
CA LYS A 57 9.13 2.18 -3.11
C LYS A 57 8.01 1.65 -4.03
N PRO A 58 8.15 1.75 -5.37
CA PRO A 58 7.21 1.12 -6.28
C PRO A 58 7.39 -0.40 -6.33
N ILE A 59 6.34 -1.11 -6.73
CA ILE A 59 6.41 -2.53 -7.04
C ILE A 59 7.20 -2.72 -8.34
N ARG A 60 8.15 -3.66 -8.34
CA ARG A 60 8.84 -4.08 -9.56
C ARG A 60 8.16 -5.34 -10.10
N ARG A 61 7.64 -5.25 -11.32
CA ARG A 61 7.04 -6.39 -12.02
C ARG A 61 8.04 -6.90 -13.06
N ALA A 62 8.64 -8.06 -12.79
CA ALA A 62 9.44 -8.75 -13.78
C ALA A 62 8.50 -9.54 -14.70
N THR A 63 8.03 -8.90 -15.78
CA THR A 63 7.20 -9.55 -16.80
C THR A 63 7.79 -9.26 -18.18
N GLY A 64 7.77 -10.25 -19.08
CA GLY A 64 8.21 -10.09 -20.47
C GLY A 64 7.19 -9.37 -21.36
N LEU A 65 6.08 -8.85 -20.79
CA LEU A 65 5.03 -8.19 -21.57
C LEU A 65 5.54 -6.93 -22.26
N ARG A 66 6.42 -6.17 -21.58
CA ARG A 66 7.00 -4.95 -22.15
C ARG A 66 7.83 -5.25 -23.40
N GLU A 67 8.58 -6.35 -23.39
CA GLU A 67 9.43 -6.78 -24.52
C GLU A 67 8.60 -7.35 -25.67
N ARG A 68 7.41 -7.93 -25.39
CA ARG A 68 6.51 -8.47 -26.41
C ARG A 68 5.63 -7.42 -27.10
N MET A 69 5.56 -6.21 -26.56
CA MET A 69 4.72 -5.10 -27.07
C MET A 69 5.53 -4.02 -27.80
N SER A 70 6.85 -4.19 -27.93
CA SER A 70 7.76 -3.35 -28.72
C SER A 70 8.00 -3.95 -30.10
#